data_AF-A0A2J6SPV9-F1
#
_entry.id   AF-A0A2J6SPV9-F1
#
_cell.length_a   1.000
_cell.length_b   1.000
_cell.length_c   1.000
_cell.angle_alpha   90.00
_cell.angle_beta   90.00
_cell.angle_gamma   90.00
#
_symmetry.space_group_name_H-M   'P 1'
#
loop_
_entity.id
_entity.type
_entity.pdbx_description
1 polymer ?
#
loop_
_entity_poly.entity_id
_entity_poly.type
_entity_poly.pdbx_seq_one_letter_code
_entity_poly.pdbx_strand_id
1 'polypeptide(L)'
;MAAPPQVTLANLSGNWVLNRKLADDPDPMLELQGVPWLKRKIILLATVTLSVKEYVDDKKVTHIDLDQTTTTGIQGITELRILDWSETSHEDHIFGTLKSRNRWVADLQACESGDGRPLHSFLTDGWLEEKVGPNGEGSVYNWVVNEERGWTAEQI
;
A
#
# COMPACT_ATOMS: atom_id res chain seq x y z
N MET A 1 2.60 -11.67 -3.79
CA MET A 1 3.72 -12.29 -3.03
C MET A 1 3.11 -13.36 -2.13
N ALA A 2 3.78 -14.48 -1.87
CA ALA A 2 3.25 -15.51 -0.98
C ALA A 2 3.81 -15.32 0.43
N ALA A 3 2.93 -15.14 1.41
CA ALA A 3 3.30 -15.06 2.82
C ALA A 3 3.28 -16.45 3.45
N PRO A 4 4.27 -16.78 4.32
CA PRO A 4 4.18 -18.01 5.08
C PRO A 4 3.08 -17.88 6.14
N PRO A 5 2.43 -18.97 6.58
CA PRO A 5 1.20 -18.92 7.39
C PRO A 5 1.33 -18.15 8.73
N GLN A 6 2.55 -17.97 9.24
CA GLN A 6 2.83 -17.23 10.47
C GLN A 6 2.84 -15.70 10.28
N VAL A 7 2.91 -15.20 9.05
CA VAL A 7 2.73 -13.77 8.76
C VAL A 7 1.24 -13.55 8.56
N THR A 8 0.66 -12.75 9.44
CA THR A 8 -0.74 -12.33 9.39
C THR A 8 -0.76 -10.81 9.40
N LEU A 9 -1.93 -10.20 9.21
CA LEU A 9 -2.09 -8.76 9.39
C LEU A 9 -1.69 -8.28 10.82
N ALA A 10 -1.53 -9.18 11.80
CA ALA A 10 -1.04 -8.83 13.14
C ALA A 10 0.46 -8.49 13.19
N ASN A 11 1.21 -8.88 12.16
CA ASN A 11 2.62 -8.55 12.01
C ASN A 11 3.06 -8.76 10.56
N LEU A 12 3.08 -7.68 9.80
CA LEU A 12 3.54 -7.65 8.42
C LEU A 12 5.08 -7.55 8.28
N SER A 13 5.79 -7.41 9.41
CA SER A 13 7.23 -7.14 9.41
C SER A 13 8.01 -8.26 8.73
N GLY A 14 8.84 -7.90 7.75
CA GLY A 14 9.60 -8.88 6.99
C GLY A 14 10.21 -8.31 5.71
N ASN A 15 10.95 -9.16 5.02
CA ASN A 15 11.52 -8.85 3.70
C ASN A 15 10.83 -9.70 2.65
N TRP A 16 10.34 -9.04 1.61
CA TRP A 16 9.47 -9.61 0.59
C TRP A 16 10.09 -9.39 -0.77
N VAL A 17 10.12 -10.42 -1.62
CA VAL A 17 10.57 -10.28 -3.01
C VAL A 17 9.38 -10.49 -3.92
N LEU A 18 9.16 -9.56 -4.85
CA LEU A 18 8.11 -9.66 -5.84
C LEU A 18 8.35 -10.89 -6.74
N ASN A 19 7.41 -11.84 -6.70
CA ASN A 19 7.43 -12.97 -7.61
C ASN A 19 6.80 -12.57 -8.95
N ARG A 20 7.64 -12.18 -9.91
CA ARG A 20 7.21 -11.79 -11.27
C ARG A 20 6.42 -12.86 -12.03
N LYS A 21 6.56 -14.14 -11.69
CA LYS A 21 5.81 -15.21 -12.38
C LYS A 21 4.33 -15.26 -11.98
N LEU A 22 3.99 -14.65 -10.84
CA LEU A 22 2.63 -14.63 -10.27
C LEU A 22 2.04 -13.22 -10.21
N ALA A 23 2.81 -12.20 -10.63
CA ALA A 23 2.36 -10.82 -10.65
C ALA A 23 1.83 -10.48 -12.04
N ASP A 24 0.72 -9.74 -12.10
CA ASP A 24 0.25 -9.15 -13.34
C ASP A 24 1.22 -8.07 -13.85
N ASP A 25 1.10 -7.72 -15.13
CA ASP A 25 1.91 -6.67 -15.74
C ASP A 25 1.53 -5.29 -15.16
N PRO A 26 2.45 -4.57 -14.49
CA PRO A 26 2.16 -3.25 -13.94
C PRO A 26 2.19 -2.13 -15.00
N ASP A 27 2.66 -2.35 -16.24
CA ASP A 27 2.80 -1.29 -17.26
C ASP A 27 1.50 -0.52 -17.51
N PRO A 28 0.31 -1.17 -17.68
CA PRO A 28 -0.94 -0.45 -17.91
C PRO A 28 -1.35 0.44 -16.73
N MET A 29 -1.15 -0.03 -15.50
CA MET A 29 -1.42 0.76 -14.28
C MET A 29 -0.48 1.97 -14.20
N LEU A 30 0.83 1.75 -14.41
CA LEU A 30 1.83 2.81 -14.37
C LEU A 30 1.60 3.85 -15.48
N GLU A 31 1.16 3.42 -16.67
CA GLU A 31 0.78 4.31 -17.75
C GLU A 31 -0.44 5.15 -17.37
N LEU A 32 -1.49 4.53 -16.82
CA LEU A 32 -2.68 5.22 -16.33
C LEU A 32 -2.34 6.25 -15.25
N GLN A 33 -1.38 5.95 -14.38
CA GLN A 33 -0.87 6.85 -13.33
C GLN A 33 0.11 7.92 -13.85
N GLY A 34 0.29 8.03 -15.17
CA GLY A 34 1.11 9.05 -15.81
C GLY A 34 2.62 8.85 -15.65
N VAL A 35 3.08 7.65 -15.32
CA VAL A 35 4.52 7.35 -15.22
C VAL A 35 5.14 7.37 -16.62
N PRO A 36 6.22 8.15 -16.86
CA PRO A 36 6.85 8.23 -18.17
C PRO A 36 7.31 6.87 -18.71
N TRP A 37 7.11 6.61 -20.00
CA TRP A 37 7.38 5.32 -20.67
C TRP A 37 8.76 4.74 -20.32
N LEU A 38 9.82 5.55 -20.35
CA LEU A 38 11.17 5.08 -20.05
C LEU A 38 11.31 4.59 -18.60
N LYS A 39 10.69 5.28 -17.63
CA LYS A 39 10.67 4.85 -16.22
C LYS A 39 9.90 3.53 -16.07
N ARG A 40 8.77 3.36 -16.78
CA ARG A 40 8.01 2.10 -16.76
C ARG A 40 8.85 0.93 -17.25
N LYS A 41 9.60 1.09 -18.35
CA LYS A 41 10.49 0.03 -18.85
C LYS A 41 11.59 -0.36 -17.86
N ILE A 42 12.14 0.61 -17.14
CA ILE A 42 13.12 0.34 -16.07
C ILE A 42 12.46 -0.45 -14.92
N ILE A 43 11.27 -0.04 -14.46
CA ILE A 43 10.52 -0.72 -13.38
C ILE A 43 10.20 -2.17 -13.76
N LEU A 44 9.79 -2.43 -15.00
CA LEU A 44 9.46 -3.78 -15.47
C LEU A 44 10.64 -4.75 -15.43
N LEU A 45 11.86 -4.26 -15.57
CA LEU A 45 13.08 -5.07 -15.51
C LEU A 45 13.62 -5.25 -14.08
N ALA A 46 13.23 -4.39 -13.14
CA ALA A 46 13.86 -4.27 -11.83
C ALA A 46 13.33 -5.28 -10.80
N THR A 47 14.13 -6.15 -10.18
CA THR A 47 13.59 -6.99 -9.09
C THR A 47 13.20 -6.10 -7.92
N VAL A 48 11.92 -6.15 -7.51
CA VAL A 48 11.40 -5.36 -6.39
C VAL A 48 11.52 -6.18 -5.11
N THR A 49 12.18 -5.61 -4.12
CA THR A 49 12.21 -6.11 -2.74
C THR A 49 11.52 -5.09 -1.85
N LEU A 50 10.65 -5.54 -0.97
CA LEU A 50 9.93 -4.70 -0.02
C LEU A 50 10.32 -5.13 1.40
N SER A 51 10.89 -4.20 2.17
CA SER A 51 11.09 -4.35 3.60
C SER A 51 9.93 -3.68 4.32
N VAL A 52 9.21 -4.44 5.12
CA VAL A 52 8.11 -3.93 5.94
C VAL A 52 8.52 -3.94 7.40
N LYS A 53 8.22 -2.86 8.11
CA LYS A 53 8.35 -2.76 9.55
C LYS A 53 7.06 -2.23 10.14
N GLU A 54 6.45 -3.03 11.01
CA GLU A 54 5.25 -2.66 11.74
C GLU A 54 5.59 -2.41 13.21
N TYR A 55 5.06 -1.32 13.77
CA TYR A 55 5.21 -1.02 15.20
C TYR A 55 4.04 -0.17 15.72
N VAL A 56 3.91 -0.12 17.04
CA VAL A 56 2.94 0.74 17.73
C VAL A 56 3.69 1.81 18.49
N ASP A 57 3.29 3.07 18.32
CA ASP A 57 3.92 4.19 19.00
C ASP A 57 3.42 4.38 20.45
N ASP A 58 3.97 5.38 21.15
CA ASP A 58 3.59 5.70 22.53
C ASP A 58 2.12 6.14 22.66
N LYS A 59 1.51 6.63 21.57
CA LYS A 59 0.10 7.03 21.50
C LYS A 59 -0.83 5.87 21.12
N LYS A 60 -0.30 4.66 21.00
CA LYS A 60 -1.03 3.45 20.61
C LYS A 60 -1.56 3.49 19.16
N VAL A 61 -0.89 4.25 18.29
CA VAL A 61 -1.16 4.26 16.85
C VAL A 61 -0.26 3.23 16.18
N THR A 62 -0.82 2.43 15.27
CA THR A 62 -0.05 1.50 14.43
C THR A 62 0.64 2.27 13.30
N HIS A 63 1.91 1.96 13.08
CA HIS A 63 2.73 2.45 11.98
C HIS A 63 3.18 1.26 11.12
N ILE A 64 3.15 1.43 9.81
CA ILE A 64 3.69 0.47 8.84
C ILE A 64 4.64 1.24 7.91
N ASP A 65 5.92 0.95 8.04
CA ASP A 65 6.96 1.49 7.17
C ASP A 65 7.25 0.48 6.05
N LEU A 66 7.23 0.95 4.81
CA LEU A 66 7.45 0.15 3.60
C LEU A 66 8.63 0.73 2.83
N ASP A 67 9.77 0.05 2.87
CA ASP A 67 10.94 0.40 2.08
C ASP A 67 11.04 -0.51 0.86
N GLN A 68 10.73 0.03 -0.31
CA GLN A 68 10.90 -0.67 -1.57
C GLN A 68 12.29 -0.40 -2.12
N THR A 69 13.04 -1.47 -2.35
CA THR A 69 14.33 -1.44 -3.04
C THR A 69 14.22 -2.18 -4.35
N THR A 70 15.01 -1.75 -5.32
CA THR A 70 15.10 -2.37 -6.63
C THR A 70 16.53 -2.84 -6.88
N THR A 71 16.71 -3.73 -7.87
CA THR A 71 18.05 -4.15 -8.31
C THR A 71 18.99 -2.96 -8.51
N THR A 72 20.26 -3.16 -8.17
CA THR A 72 21.32 -2.15 -8.08
C THR A 72 21.24 -1.07 -9.18
N GLY A 73 21.12 0.18 -8.76
CA GLY A 73 21.16 1.36 -9.65
C GLY A 73 19.82 2.09 -9.83
N ILE A 74 18.71 1.54 -9.33
CA ILE A 74 17.40 2.21 -9.33
C ILE A 74 17.11 2.66 -7.89
N GLN A 75 16.72 3.92 -7.73
CA GLN A 75 16.35 4.45 -6.43
C GLN A 75 15.06 3.79 -5.95
N GLY A 76 15.07 3.31 -4.71
CA GLY A 76 13.87 2.81 -4.04
C GLY A 76 12.83 3.90 -3.76
N ILE A 77 11.72 3.50 -3.14
CA ILE A 77 10.74 4.43 -2.55
C ILE A 77 10.43 3.99 -1.13
N THR A 78 10.07 4.93 -0.27
CA THR A 78 9.68 4.67 1.12
C THR A 78 8.28 5.19 1.32
N GLU A 79 7.35 4.32 1.69
CA GLU A 79 5.98 4.68 2.05
C GLU A 79 5.81 4.52 3.57
N LEU A 80 5.27 5.54 4.24
CA LEU A 80 5.03 5.54 5.68
C LEU A 80 3.52 5.62 5.93
N ARG A 81 2.97 4.60 6.59
CA ARG A 81 1.54 4.53 6.92
C ARG A 81 1.35 4.75 8.41
N ILE A 82 0.66 5.83 8.76
CA ILE A 82 0.20 6.12 10.13
C ILE A 82 -1.30 5.79 10.18
N LEU A 83 -1.69 4.79 10.96
CA LEU A 83 -3.06 4.26 10.96
C LEU A 83 -4.01 5.05 11.88
N ASP A 84 -4.01 6.38 11.77
CA ASP A 84 -4.87 7.30 12.53
C ASP A 84 -5.82 8.13 11.65
N TRP A 85 -5.88 7.81 10.36
CA TRP A 85 -6.66 8.50 9.32
C TRP A 85 -6.26 9.97 9.09
N SER A 86 -5.14 10.43 9.66
CA SER A 86 -4.59 11.74 9.35
C SER A 86 -4.01 11.78 7.94
N GLU A 87 -4.09 12.94 7.29
CA GLU A 87 -3.47 13.14 5.98
C GLU A 87 -1.96 13.28 6.14
N THR A 88 -1.23 12.52 5.34
CA THR A 88 0.23 12.58 5.21
C THR A 88 0.61 12.89 3.76
N SER A 89 1.70 13.62 3.56
CA SER A 89 2.24 13.93 2.24
C SER A 89 3.58 13.22 2.05
N HIS A 90 3.77 12.63 0.89
CA HIS A 90 4.98 11.93 0.47
C HIS A 90 5.37 12.38 -0.93
N GLU A 91 6.66 12.54 -1.19
CA GLU A 91 7.19 12.81 -2.52
C GLU A 91 8.16 11.71 -2.92
N ASP A 92 7.95 11.13 -4.11
CA ASP A 92 8.86 10.17 -4.70
C ASP A 92 9.14 10.44 -6.18
N HIS A 93 10.19 9.79 -6.70
CA HIS A 93 10.66 10.00 -8.06
C HIS A 93 9.83 9.27 -9.14
N ILE A 94 8.89 8.40 -8.76
CA ILE A 94 8.04 7.63 -9.68
C ILE A 94 6.69 8.36 -9.88
N PHE A 95 6.01 8.67 -8.79
CA PHE A 95 4.67 9.22 -8.75
C PHE A 95 4.64 10.73 -8.49
N GLY A 96 5.71 11.32 -7.92
CA GLY A 96 5.73 12.73 -7.52
C GLY A 96 5.09 12.91 -6.15
N THR A 97 4.32 13.99 -5.97
CA THR A 97 3.65 14.29 -4.70
C THR A 97 2.38 13.45 -4.53
N LEU A 98 2.30 12.73 -3.41
CA LEU A 98 1.18 11.89 -3.01
C LEU A 98 0.65 12.35 -1.65
N LYS A 99 -0.67 12.41 -1.50
CA LYS A 99 -1.34 12.55 -0.21
C LYS A 99 -1.98 11.23 0.16
N SER A 100 -1.79 10.75 1.39
CA SER A 100 -2.37 9.50 1.84
C SER A 100 -3.05 9.59 3.19
N ARG A 101 -4.06 8.75 3.39
CA ARG A 101 -4.68 8.47 4.70
C ARG A 101 -4.77 6.98 4.88
N ASN A 102 -4.53 6.52 6.10
CA ASN A 102 -4.47 5.10 6.42
C ASN A 102 -5.22 4.82 7.73
N ARG A 103 -5.92 3.69 7.83
CA ARG A 103 -6.59 3.28 9.08
C ARG A 103 -6.85 1.78 9.13
N TRP A 104 -7.11 1.30 10.34
CA TRP A 104 -7.77 0.01 10.55
C TRP A 104 -9.26 0.08 10.17
N VAL A 105 -9.81 -1.03 9.67
CA VAL A 105 -11.23 -1.19 9.31
C VAL A 105 -11.77 -2.51 9.86
N ALA A 106 -12.86 -2.44 10.62
CA ALA A 106 -13.53 -3.61 11.19
C ALA A 106 -14.54 -4.27 10.24
N ASP A 107 -15.24 -3.46 9.45
CA ASP A 107 -16.26 -3.91 8.51
C ASP A 107 -16.06 -3.16 7.18
N LEU A 108 -15.59 -3.88 6.16
CA LEU A 108 -15.37 -3.33 4.83
C LEU A 108 -16.67 -2.91 4.13
N GLN A 109 -17.80 -3.57 4.42
CA GLN A 109 -19.08 -3.25 3.78
C GLN A 109 -19.70 -1.96 4.34
N ALA A 110 -19.41 -1.64 5.61
CA ALA A 110 -19.80 -0.39 6.25
C ALA A 110 -18.73 0.71 6.12
N CYS A 111 -17.57 0.41 5.53
CA CYS A 111 -16.48 1.36 5.40
C CYS A 111 -16.77 2.39 4.29
N GLU A 112 -16.53 3.66 4.61
CA GLU A 112 -16.51 4.73 3.63
C GLU A 112 -15.12 4.86 2.99
N SER A 113 -15.11 5.03 1.68
CA SER A 113 -13.98 5.48 0.89
C SER A 113 -13.49 6.86 1.35
N GLY A 114 -12.33 7.28 0.86
CA GLY A 114 -11.75 8.58 1.22
C GLY A 114 -12.57 9.77 0.71
N ASP A 115 -13.42 9.58 -0.28
CA ASP A 115 -14.36 10.59 -0.79
C ASP A 115 -15.72 10.60 -0.06
N GLY A 116 -15.90 9.74 0.95
CA GLY A 116 -17.13 9.63 1.75
C GLY A 116 -18.22 8.75 1.13
N ARG A 117 -17.96 8.08 0.00
CA ARG A 117 -18.88 7.09 -0.57
C ARG A 117 -18.59 5.69 -0.03
N PRO A 118 -19.51 4.71 -0.15
CA PRO A 118 -19.18 3.33 0.17
C PRO A 118 -17.98 2.82 -0.66
N LEU A 119 -17.16 1.94 -0.08
CA LEU A 119 -16.10 1.26 -0.82
C LEU A 119 -16.68 0.51 -2.04
N HIS A 120 -15.90 0.47 -3.12
CA HIS A 120 -16.26 -0.34 -4.29
C HIS A 120 -16.26 -1.83 -3.92
N SER A 121 -17.22 -2.62 -4.43
CA SER A 121 -17.39 -4.05 -4.05
C SER A 121 -16.14 -4.90 -4.29
N PHE A 122 -15.34 -4.56 -5.30
CA PHE A 122 -14.04 -5.19 -5.55
C PHE A 122 -13.09 -5.16 -4.33
N LEU A 123 -13.20 -4.14 -3.47
CA LEU A 123 -12.37 -3.97 -2.29
C LEU A 123 -12.93 -4.68 -1.05
N THR A 124 -14.19 -5.09 -1.06
CA THR A 124 -14.88 -5.56 0.16
C THR A 124 -15.03 -7.09 0.24
N ASP A 125 -14.69 -7.81 -0.82
CA ASP A 125 -14.88 -9.26 -0.93
C ASP A 125 -13.55 -10.02 -1.13
N GLY A 126 -13.52 -11.30 -0.75
CA GLY A 126 -12.40 -12.22 -1.03
C GLY A 126 -11.24 -12.19 -0.02
N TRP A 127 -11.37 -11.44 1.06
CA TRP A 127 -10.37 -11.34 2.13
C TRP A 127 -10.55 -12.40 3.22
N LEU A 128 -9.46 -12.72 3.92
CA LEU A 128 -9.49 -13.54 5.13
C LEU A 128 -9.98 -12.71 6.31
N GLU A 129 -10.71 -13.34 7.23
CA GLU A 129 -11.09 -12.67 8.48
C GLU A 129 -9.94 -12.75 9.50
N GLU A 130 -9.15 -11.68 9.59
CA GLU A 130 -8.03 -11.54 10.54
C GLU A 130 -8.30 -10.41 11.54
N LYS A 131 -9.06 -10.68 12.61
CA LYS A 131 -9.43 -9.70 13.65
C LYS A 131 -8.26 -9.37 14.59
N VAL A 132 -7.26 -8.70 14.06
CA VAL A 132 -5.95 -8.50 14.69
C VAL A 132 -5.64 -7.04 15.00
N GLY A 133 -6.45 -6.11 14.50
CA GLY A 133 -6.33 -4.69 14.84
C GLY A 133 -6.50 -4.42 16.34
N PRO A 134 -6.09 -3.24 16.83
CA PRO A 134 -6.09 -2.89 18.25
C PRO A 134 -7.47 -3.03 18.92
N ASN A 135 -8.57 -2.93 18.17
CA ASN A 135 -9.94 -3.12 18.62
C ASN A 135 -10.65 -4.30 17.93
N GLY A 136 -9.88 -5.23 17.35
CA GLY A 136 -10.40 -6.38 16.61
C GLY A 136 -10.74 -6.09 15.14
N GLU A 137 -10.19 -5.01 14.57
CA GLU A 137 -10.31 -4.70 13.15
C GLU A 137 -9.68 -5.78 12.27
N GLY A 138 -10.26 -5.99 11.08
CA GLY A 138 -9.94 -7.10 10.18
C GLY A 138 -9.03 -6.74 9.01
N SER A 139 -8.84 -5.45 8.75
CA SER A 139 -8.21 -4.96 7.51
C SER A 139 -7.54 -3.61 7.71
N VAL A 140 -6.56 -3.29 6.88
CA VAL A 140 -5.94 -1.97 6.81
C VAL A 140 -6.39 -1.32 5.51
N TYR A 141 -6.94 -0.11 5.59
CA TYR A 141 -7.36 0.65 4.42
C TYR A 141 -6.39 1.78 4.16
N ASN A 142 -5.95 1.90 2.90
CA ASN A 142 -5.09 2.95 2.37
C ASN A 142 -5.81 3.70 1.24
N TRP A 143 -5.84 5.02 1.36
CA TRP A 143 -6.36 5.96 0.35
C TRP A 143 -5.23 6.88 -0.07
N VAL A 144 -4.93 6.94 -1.37
CA VAL A 144 -3.84 7.75 -1.93
C VAL A 144 -4.37 8.62 -3.06
N VAL A 145 -3.97 9.88 -3.07
CA VAL A 145 -4.31 10.86 -4.10
C VAL A 145 -3.04 11.44 -4.71
N ASN A 146 -3.01 11.51 -6.03
CA ASN A 146 -2.06 12.30 -6.79
C ASN A 146 -2.82 13.43 -7.50
N GLU A 147 -2.84 14.62 -6.89
CA GLU A 147 -3.59 15.76 -7.42
C GLU A 147 -3.02 16.25 -8.76
N GLU A 148 -1.69 16.19 -8.93
CA GLU A 148 -1.00 16.65 -10.15
C GLU A 148 -1.34 15.77 -11.36
N ARG A 149 -1.49 14.46 -11.16
CA ARG A 149 -1.78 13.49 -12.21
C ARG A 149 -3.25 13.04 -12.23
N GLY A 150 -4.08 13.59 -11.34
CA GLY A 150 -5.53 13.44 -11.36
C GLY A 150 -6.05 12.02 -11.09
N TRP A 151 -5.33 11.23 -10.30
CA TRP A 151 -5.77 9.88 -9.94
C TRP A 151 -5.81 9.65 -8.44
N THR A 152 -6.63 8.69 -8.06
CA THR A 152 -6.78 8.18 -6.70
C THR A 152 -6.63 6.67 -6.72
N ALA A 153 -6.00 6.11 -5.68
CA ALA A 153 -5.90 4.68 -5.46
C ALA A 153 -6.45 4.31 -4.08
N GLU A 154 -7.11 3.16 -4.03
CA GLU A 154 -7.67 2.56 -2.82
C GLU A 154 -7.15 1.15 -2.68
N GLN A 155 -6.73 0.77 -1.47
CA GLN A 155 -6.18 -0.54 -1.19
C GLN A 155 -6.67 -1.04 0.18
N ILE A 156 -6.99 -2.33 0.22
CA ILE A 156 -7.29 -3.12 1.43
C ILE A 156 -6.18 -4.16 1.61
#